data_AF-A0A4P5P8D7-F1
#
_entry.id   AF-A0A4P5P8D7-F1
#
_cell.length_a   1.000
_cell.length_b   1.000
_cell.length_c   1.000
_cell.angle_alpha   90.00
_cell.angle_beta   90.00
_cell.angle_gamma   90.00
#
_symmetry.space_group_name_H-M   'P 1'
#
loop_
_entity.id
_entity.type
_entity.pdbx_description
1 polymer ?
#
loop_
_entity_poly.entity_id
_entity_poly.type
_entity_poly.pdbx_seq_one_letter_code
_entity_poly.pdbx_strand_id
1 'polypeptide(L)' 'MKFKLIIIYSIRDYNKNKEKDGHFPHDGVVINALINANNGTNCVAVGFEN' A
#
# COMPACT_ATOMS: atom_id res chain seq x y z
N MET A 1 -13.31 5.36 -9.66
CA MET A 1 -13.01 5.09 -8.24
C MET A 1 -12.61 6.38 -7.56
N LYS A 2 -13.08 6.63 -6.34
CA LYS A 2 -12.60 7.72 -5.48
C LYS A 2 -12.16 7.10 -4.16
N PHE A 3 -10.87 7.16 -3.85
CA PHE A 3 -10.33 6.68 -2.58
C PHE A 3 -10.42 7.79 -1.54
N LYS A 4 -10.89 7.48 -0.33
CA LYS A 4 -10.93 8.42 0.80
C LYS A 4 -9.60 8.43 1.57
N LEU A 5 -8.91 7.29 1.57
CA LEU A 5 -7.64 7.10 2.25
C LEU A 5 -6.66 6.37 1.33
N ILE A 6 -5.40 6.77 1.37
CA ILE A 6 -4.31 6.09 0.66
C ILE A 6 -3.22 5.76 1.70
N ILE A 7 -2.88 4.48 1.83
CA ILE A 7 -1.82 4.02 2.72
C ILE A 7 -0.69 3.44 1.87
N ILE A 8 0.54 3.82 2.21
CA ILE A 8 1.75 3.27 1.59
C ILE A 8 2.26 2.11 2.43
N TYR A 9 2.33 0.92 1.83
CA TYR A 9 2.92 -0.27 2.43
C TYR A 9 4.29 -0.53 1.82
N SER A 10 5.25 -1.00 2.62
CA SER A 10 6.44 -1.64 2.05
C SER A 10 6.00 -2.91 1.30
N ILE A 11 6.75 -3.34 0.28
CA ILE A 11 6.45 -4.61 -0.41
C ILE A 11 6.40 -5.79 0.58
N ARG A 12 7.26 -5.77 1.61
CA ARG A 12 7.29 -6.80 2.65
C ARG A 12 5.99 -6.83 3.46
N ASP A 13 5.51 -5.67 3.91
CA ASP A 13 4.30 -5.57 4.71
C ASP A 13 3.06 -5.90 3.87
N TYR A 14 3.04 -5.45 2.62
CA TYR A 14 1.99 -5.80 1.66
C TYR A 14 1.90 -7.32 1.44
N ASN A 15 3.02 -7.98 1.14
CA ASN A 15 3.05 -9.43 0.89
C ASN A 15 2.67 -10.28 2.10
N LYS A 16 2.89 -9.76 3.31
CA LYS A 16 2.49 -10.42 4.57
C LYS A 16 1.06 -10.08 4.99
N ASN A 17 0.35 -9.26 4.21
CA ASN A 17 -0.93 -8.66 4.57
C ASN A 17 -0.90 -8.08 6.00
N LYS A 18 0.13 -7.29 6.30
CA LYS A 18 0.31 -6.71 7.64
C LYS A 18 -0.60 -5.49 7.78
N GLU A 19 -1.32 -5.43 8.89
CA GLU A 19 -2.13 -4.25 9.25
C GLU A 19 -1.24 -3.00 9.37
N LYS A 20 -1.76 -1.88 8.84
CA LYS A 20 -1.18 -0.56 9.03
C LYS A 20 -2.31 0.45 9.18
N ASP A 21 -2.24 1.25 10.23
CA ASP A 21 -3.24 2.29 10.55
C ASP A 21 -4.69 1.76 10.56
N GLY A 22 -4.91 0.54 11.04
CA GLY A 22 -6.23 -0.10 11.08
C GLY A 22 -6.69 -0.74 9.77
N HIS A 23 -5.84 -0.77 8.74
CA HIS A 23 -6.21 -1.24 7.41
C HIS A 23 -5.27 -2.37 6.95
N PHE A 24 -5.85 -3.42 6.39
CA PHE A 24 -5.11 -4.48 5.73
C PHE A 24 -5.04 -4.21 4.22
N PRO A 25 -3.88 -4.44 3.57
CA PRO A 25 -3.72 -4.10 2.16
C PRO A 25 -4.66 -4.87 1.21
N HIS A 26 -5.12 -6.08 1.58
CA HIS A 26 -6.11 -6.83 0.78
C HIS A 26 -7.53 -6.24 0.78
N ASP A 27 -7.86 -5.34 1.72
CA ASP A 27 -9.17 -4.68 1.79
C ASP A 27 -9.25 -3.46 0.86
N GLY A 28 -8.12 -3.04 0.29
CA GLY A 28 -8.02 -1.88 -0.59
C GLY A 28 -7.65 -2.25 -2.03
N VAL A 29 -7.48 -1.22 -2.85
CA VAL A 29 -7.07 -1.35 -4.26
C VAL A 29 -5.67 -0.79 -4.41
N VAL A 30 -4.74 -1.57 -4.97
CA VAL A 30 -3.41 -1.06 -5.33
C VAL A 30 -3.56 0.00 -6.42
N ILE A 31 -3.19 1.24 -6.10
CA ILE A 31 -3.25 2.39 -7.01
C ILE A 31 -1.95 2.49 -7.81
N ASN A 32 -0.82 2.29 -7.14
CA ASN A 32 0.50 2.44 -7.74
C ASN A 32 1.57 1.63 -6.99
N ALA A 33 2.65 1.30 -7.68
CA ALA A 33 3.87 0.76 -7.08
C ALA A 33 5.02 1.75 -7.32
N LEU A 34 5.67 2.16 -6.24
CA LEU A 34 6.89 2.96 -6.29
C LEU A 34 8.08 2.02 -6.10
N ILE A 35 8.96 1.98 -7.10
CA ILE A 35 10.19 1.19 -7.07
C ILE A 35 11.35 2.17 -7.25
N ASN A 36 12.21 2.29 -6.24
CA ASN A 36 13.40 3.11 -6.32
C ASN A 36 14.65 2.22 -6.23
N ALA A 37 15.27 1.99 -7.40
CA ALA A 37 16.44 1.13 -7.52
C ALA A 37 17.69 1.69 -6.82
N ASN A 38 17.75 3.00 -6.57
CA ASN A 38 18.93 3.64 -6.00
C ASN A 38 19.00 3.55 -4.47
N ASN A 39 17.87 3.36 -3.80
CA ASN A 39 17.80 3.32 -2.34
C ASN A 39 17.05 2.08 -1.80
N GLY A 40 16.63 1.16 -2.67
CA GLY A 40 15.92 -0.08 -2.29
C GLY A 40 14.55 0.14 -1.66
N THR A 41 14.01 1.36 -1.72
CA THR A 41 12.70 1.68 -1.16
C THR A 41 11.63 1.32 -2.17
N ASN A 42 11.08 0.12 -2.01
CA ASN A 42 9.95 -0.36 -2.80
C ASN A 42 8.69 -0.35 -1.93
N CYS A 43 7.65 0.30 -2.41
CA CYS A 43 6.38 0.39 -1.72
C CYS A 43 5.19 0.39 -2.70
N VAL A 44 4.01 0.09 -2.17
CA VAL A 44 2.75 0.14 -2.90
C VAL A 44 1.79 1.08 -2.20
N ALA A 45 1.14 1.93 -2.98
CA ALA A 45 0.06 2.79 -2.52
C ALA A 45 -1.26 2.03 -2.69
N VAL A 46 -1.96 1.80 -1.58
CA VAL A 46 -3.25 1.12 -1.53
C VAL A 46 -4.32 2.13 -1.15
N GLY A 47 -5.36 2.22 -1.97
CA GLY A 47 -6.52 3.09 -1.79
C GLY A 47 -7.67 2.37 -1.13
N PHE A 48 -8.31 3.03 -0.18
CA PHE A 48 -9.49 2.55 0.54
C PHE A 48 -10.66 3.50 0.31
N GLU A 49 -11.86 2.95 0.09
CA GLU A 49 -13.09 3.72 -0.16
C GLU A 49 -13.80 4.14 1.14
N ASN A 50 -13.44 3.52 2.27
CA ASN A 50 -14.00 3.78 3.60
C ASN A 50 -12.94 4.28 4.57
#